data_AF-K1ZBP9-F1
#
_entry.id   AF-K1ZBP9-F1
#
_cell.length_a   1.000
_cell.length_b   1.000
_cell.length_c   1.000
_cell.angle_alpha   90.00
_cell.angle_beta   90.00
_cell.angle_gamma   90.00
#
_symmetry.space_group_name_H-M   'P 1'
#
loop_
_entity.id
_entity.type
_entity.pdbx_description
1 polymer ?
#
loop_
_entity_poly.entity_id
_entity_poly.type
_entity_poly.pdbx_seq_one_letter_code
_entity_poly.pdbx_strand_id
1 'polypeptide(L)'
;MVGRRPLEANILGSSPSPATELFIYREFSEQHSQDMKQNDIKLQIKRLERHLLLAKNGDEVAFLDLAHSLRVVSELKAQIDDLIKNSQLSTEWPNINKNNKIKKLLRGSKYFEIPLVSKKENPQQGIQIKDLKIINRALSAEEVKDLYLAGPLVEKPTNLTFSQWLASEVIYTTDKDNRRIGITRETLIKRIANLLGGSHPNGSENDTTEENFFDHYVRELNSMRVAEDYPVTYYQLIEMAEIVVDKINKILQR
;
A
#
# COMPACT_ATOMS: atom_id res chain seq x y z
N MET A 1 36.76 -50.10 60.66
CA MET A 1 37.19 -49.08 59.67
C MET A 1 36.07 -48.08 59.52
N VAL A 2 36.42 -46.81 59.73
CA VAL A 2 35.52 -45.66 59.85
C VAL A 2 34.90 -45.33 58.49
N GLY A 3 33.61 -44.95 58.52
CA GLY A 3 32.80 -44.72 57.33
C GLY A 3 33.17 -43.49 56.50
N ARG A 4 32.69 -43.49 55.26
CA ARG A 4 32.53 -42.30 54.43
C ARG A 4 31.24 -42.42 53.61
N ARG A 5 30.28 -41.55 53.90
CA ARG A 5 29.43 -40.85 52.93
C ARG A 5 29.76 -39.35 53.08
N PRO A 6 29.27 -38.41 52.23
CA PRO A 6 28.83 -38.47 50.83
C PRO A 6 29.49 -37.33 50.00
N LEU A 7 29.25 -37.27 48.68
CA LEU A 7 29.22 -36.00 47.94
C LEU A 7 27.97 -36.04 47.04
N GLU A 8 26.84 -35.65 47.63
CA GLU A 8 25.71 -35.15 46.85
C GLU A 8 26.14 -33.79 46.28
N ALA A 9 26.26 -33.72 44.96
CA ALA A 9 26.47 -32.47 44.25
C ALA A 9 25.19 -31.63 44.37
N ASN A 10 25.18 -30.77 45.37
CA ASN A 10 24.18 -29.75 45.61
C ASN A 10 24.29 -28.69 44.51
N ILE A 11 23.66 -28.91 43.34
CA ILE A 11 23.43 -27.85 42.36
C ILE A 11 22.24 -27.03 42.84
N LEU A 12 22.45 -26.28 43.93
CA LEU A 12 21.67 -25.08 44.21
C LEU A 12 22.09 -24.05 43.16
N GLY A 13 21.43 -24.10 42.00
CA GLY A 13 21.46 -22.99 41.06
C GLY A 13 20.96 -21.77 41.83
N SER A 14 21.86 -20.83 42.09
CA SER A 14 21.54 -19.55 42.70
C SER A 14 20.36 -18.95 41.94
N SER A 15 19.24 -18.72 42.64
CA SER A 15 18.08 -18.03 42.10
C SER A 15 18.55 -16.72 41.44
N PRO A 16 18.14 -16.45 40.18
CA PRO A 16 18.57 -15.24 39.49
C PRO A 16 18.30 -14.02 40.35
N SER A 17 19.22 -13.04 40.32
CA SER A 17 19.03 -11.82 41.09
C SER A 17 17.70 -11.16 40.69
N PRO A 18 17.03 -10.40 41.57
CA PRO A 18 15.81 -9.67 41.22
C PRO A 18 15.97 -8.81 39.95
N ALA A 19 17.17 -8.27 39.70
CA ALA A 19 17.49 -7.52 38.48
C ALA A 19 17.55 -8.42 37.23
N THR A 20 18.04 -9.65 37.37
CA THR A 20 18.07 -10.66 36.30
C THR A 20 16.67 -11.18 35.97
N GLU A 21 15.82 -11.40 36.98
CA GLU A 21 14.42 -11.76 36.78
C GLU A 21 13.64 -10.65 36.07
N LEU A 22 13.76 -9.40 36.53
CA LEU A 22 13.13 -8.24 35.87
C LEU A 22 13.58 -8.07 34.42
N PHE A 23 14.84 -8.34 34.13
CA PHE A 23 15.37 -8.29 32.75
C PHE A 23 14.75 -9.39 31.88
N ILE A 24 14.72 -10.64 32.36
CA ILE A 24 14.13 -11.78 31.63
C ILE A 24 12.63 -11.57 31.39
N TYR A 25 11.89 -11.09 32.40
CA TYR A 25 10.45 -10.79 32.25
C TYR A 25 10.21 -9.70 31.21
N ARG A 26 11.06 -8.68 31.18
CA ARG A 26 10.97 -7.60 30.20
C ARG A 26 11.27 -8.09 28.79
N GLU A 27 12.33 -8.85 28.60
CA GLU A 27 12.66 -9.44 27.29
C GLU A 27 11.56 -10.39 26.80
N PHE A 28 11.04 -11.26 27.68
CA PHE A 28 9.97 -12.19 27.32
C PHE A 28 8.67 -11.47 26.95
N SER A 29 8.31 -10.42 27.69
CA SER A 29 7.14 -9.58 27.41
C SER A 29 7.29 -8.81 26.09
N GLU A 30 8.47 -8.24 25.82
CA GLU A 30 8.77 -7.54 24.59
C GLU A 30 8.74 -8.50 23.38
N GLN A 31 9.31 -9.70 23.50
CA GLN A 31 9.30 -10.71 22.46
C GLN A 31 7.88 -11.23 22.16
N HIS A 32 7.09 -11.53 23.20
CA HIS A 32 5.70 -11.96 23.03
C HIS A 32 4.82 -10.88 22.36
N SER A 33 5.05 -9.61 22.68
CA SER A 33 4.38 -8.47 22.04
C SER A 33 4.73 -8.35 20.56
N GLN A 34 5.99 -8.60 20.18
CA GLN A 34 6.41 -8.61 18.78
C GLN A 34 5.81 -9.79 18.00
N ASP A 35 5.76 -10.98 18.59
CA ASP A 35 5.15 -12.16 17.96
C ASP A 35 3.65 -11.95 17.69
N MET A 36 2.93 -11.31 18.61
CA MET A 36 1.52 -10.97 18.40
C MET A 36 1.33 -9.97 17.25
N LYS A 37 2.17 -8.94 17.15
CA LYS A 37 2.11 -7.95 16.06
C LYS A 37 2.42 -8.59 14.70
N GLN A 38 3.43 -9.45 14.64
CA GLN A 38 3.77 -10.15 13.40
C GLN A 38 2.65 -11.10 12.96
N ASN A 39 1.98 -11.78 13.90
CA ASN A 39 0.83 -12.62 13.61
C ASN A 39 -0.36 -11.83 13.06
N ASP A 40 -0.62 -10.62 13.59
CA ASP A 40 -1.66 -9.74 13.05
C ASP A 40 -1.34 -9.28 11.64
N ILE A 41 -0.11 -8.79 11.38
CA ILE A 41 0.34 -8.42 10.02
C ILE A 41 0.14 -9.62 9.07
N LYS A 42 0.60 -10.81 9.47
CA LYS A 42 0.46 -12.04 8.66
C LYS A 42 -1.00 -12.36 8.36
N LEU A 43 -1.91 -12.18 9.32
CA LEU A 43 -3.34 -12.38 9.11
C LEU A 43 -3.90 -11.36 8.11
N GLN A 44 -3.58 -10.07 8.25
CA GLN A 44 -4.09 -9.04 7.34
C GLN A 44 -3.55 -9.21 5.92
N ILE A 45 -2.29 -9.62 5.75
CA ILE A 45 -1.73 -9.91 4.42
C ILE A 45 -2.41 -11.12 3.78
N LYS A 46 -2.70 -12.18 4.54
CA LYS A 46 -3.48 -13.33 4.02
C LYS A 46 -4.89 -12.94 3.59
N ARG A 47 -5.55 -12.06 4.34
CA ARG A 47 -6.86 -11.51 3.94
C ARG A 47 -6.75 -10.73 2.64
N LEU A 48 -5.79 -9.80 2.56
CA LEU A 48 -5.52 -9.02 1.35
C LEU A 48 -5.25 -9.91 0.14
N GLU A 49 -4.41 -10.93 0.29
CA GLU A 49 -4.06 -11.89 -0.77
C GLU A 49 -5.29 -12.68 -1.26
N ARG A 50 -6.15 -13.14 -0.34
CA ARG A 50 -7.40 -13.83 -0.69
C ARG A 50 -8.31 -12.94 -1.54
N HIS A 51 -8.55 -11.71 -1.08
CA HIS A 51 -9.43 -10.78 -1.80
C HIS A 51 -8.81 -10.33 -3.12
N LEU A 52 -7.48 -10.20 -3.20
CA LEU A 52 -6.76 -9.89 -4.44
C LEU A 52 -6.97 -10.95 -5.50
N LEU A 53 -6.87 -12.23 -5.13
CA LEU A 53 -7.09 -13.33 -6.07
C LEU A 53 -8.51 -13.30 -6.65
N LEU A 54 -9.51 -13.09 -5.81
CA LEU A 54 -10.91 -13.07 -6.21
C LEU A 54 -11.26 -11.80 -7.00
N ALA A 55 -10.81 -10.63 -6.55
CA ALA A 55 -11.05 -9.35 -7.21
C ALA A 55 -10.47 -9.36 -8.62
N LYS A 56 -9.24 -9.87 -8.82
CA LYS A 56 -8.64 -10.05 -10.15
C LYS A 56 -9.46 -10.93 -11.10
N ASN A 57 -10.34 -11.76 -10.55
CA ASN A 57 -11.28 -12.57 -11.30
C ASN A 57 -12.66 -11.90 -11.46
N GLY A 58 -12.72 -10.57 -11.37
CA GLY A 58 -13.91 -9.79 -11.66
C GLY A 58 -14.97 -9.81 -10.56
N ASP A 59 -14.64 -10.35 -9.38
CA ASP A 59 -15.56 -10.36 -8.24
C ASP A 59 -15.62 -8.97 -7.59
N GLU A 60 -16.72 -8.26 -7.84
CA GLU A 60 -16.97 -6.91 -7.33
C GLU A 60 -17.06 -6.86 -5.79
N VAL A 61 -17.60 -7.90 -5.16
CA VAL A 61 -17.68 -8.00 -3.69
C VAL A 61 -16.28 -8.18 -3.12
N ALA A 62 -15.49 -9.06 -3.74
CA ALA A 62 -14.10 -9.22 -3.36
C ALA A 62 -13.27 -7.95 -3.58
N PHE A 63 -13.59 -7.13 -4.60
CA PHE A 63 -12.95 -5.83 -4.79
C PHE A 63 -13.27 -4.84 -3.66
N LEU A 64 -14.52 -4.81 -3.19
CA LEU A 64 -14.90 -4.03 -2.00
C LEU A 64 -14.09 -4.49 -0.78
N ASP A 65 -14.03 -5.79 -0.54
CA ASP A 65 -13.27 -6.36 0.57
C ASP A 65 -11.75 -6.13 0.42
N LEU A 66 -11.24 -6.13 -0.81
CA LEU A 66 -9.85 -5.80 -1.11
C LEU A 66 -9.53 -4.37 -0.70
N ALA A 67 -10.37 -3.41 -1.07
CA ALA A 67 -10.17 -2.00 -0.73
C ALA A 67 -10.12 -1.80 0.79
N HIS A 68 -11.02 -2.45 1.53
CA HIS A 68 -11.02 -2.40 3.00
C HIS A 68 -9.82 -3.12 3.61
N SER A 69 -9.45 -4.30 3.09
CA SER A 69 -8.26 -5.03 3.56
C SER A 69 -6.98 -4.22 3.34
N LEU A 70 -6.86 -3.58 2.17
CA LEU A 70 -5.71 -2.74 1.84
C LEU A 70 -5.65 -1.50 2.74
N ARG A 71 -6.80 -0.92 3.11
CA ARG A 71 -6.88 0.15 4.11
C ARG A 71 -6.34 -0.31 5.47
N VAL A 72 -6.79 -1.45 5.98
CA VAL A 72 -6.30 -2.00 7.26
C VAL A 72 -4.78 -2.20 7.21
N VAL A 73 -4.26 -2.78 6.13
CA VAL A 73 -2.80 -2.96 5.95
C VAL A 73 -2.08 -1.60 5.91
N SER A 74 -2.66 -0.56 5.31
CA SER A 74 -2.08 0.79 5.31
C SER A 74 -2.03 1.43 6.70
N GLU A 75 -2.96 1.08 7.59
CA GLU A 75 -2.97 1.55 8.98
C GLU A 75 -1.87 0.85 9.82
N LEU A 76 -1.43 -0.35 9.42
CA LEU A 76 -0.32 -1.08 10.03
C LEU A 76 1.07 -0.62 9.57
N LYS A 77 1.18 0.49 8.83
CA LYS A 77 2.43 0.90 8.16
C LYS A 77 3.67 1.03 9.06
N ALA A 78 3.50 1.54 10.28
CA ALA A 78 4.60 1.65 11.24
C ALA A 78 5.10 0.27 11.70
N GLN A 79 4.17 -0.66 11.96
CA GLN A 79 4.51 -2.02 12.38
C GLN A 79 5.17 -2.81 11.24
N ILE A 80 4.72 -2.57 10.00
CA ILE A 80 5.35 -3.14 8.81
C ILE A 80 6.77 -2.57 8.63
N ASP A 81 6.97 -1.26 8.77
CA ASP A 81 8.32 -0.67 8.71
C ASP A 81 9.27 -1.27 9.76
N ASP A 82 8.78 -1.46 10.99
CA ASP A 82 9.54 -2.14 12.06
C ASP A 82 9.86 -3.59 11.71
N LEU A 83 8.89 -4.35 11.18
CA LEU A 83 9.08 -5.73 10.72
C LEU A 83 10.16 -5.81 9.63
N ILE A 84 10.11 -4.92 8.63
CA ILE A 84 11.10 -4.87 7.54
C ILE A 84 12.48 -4.58 8.10
N LYS A 85 12.60 -3.56 8.96
CA LYS A 85 13.86 -3.17 9.59
C LYS A 85 14.48 -4.32 10.39
N ASN A 86 13.66 -5.05 11.15
CA ASN A 86 14.11 -6.17 11.98
C ASN A 86 14.48 -7.42 11.16
N SER A 87 13.88 -7.60 9.98
CA SER A 87 14.15 -8.75 9.11
C SER A 87 15.54 -8.76 8.45
N GLN A 88 16.28 -7.64 8.53
CA GLN A 88 17.54 -7.39 7.82
C GLN A 88 17.46 -7.57 6.29
N LEU A 89 16.24 -7.60 5.73
CA LEU A 89 16.03 -7.62 4.28
C LEU A 89 15.97 -6.20 3.75
N SER A 90 16.70 -5.96 2.65
CA SER A 90 16.45 -4.78 1.83
C SER A 90 15.18 -5.01 1.01
N THR A 91 14.18 -4.15 1.20
CA THR A 91 12.95 -4.17 0.42
C THR A 91 12.88 -2.90 -0.41
N GLU A 92 13.10 -3.04 -1.71
CA GLU A 92 12.92 -1.94 -2.65
C GLU A 92 11.44 -1.81 -3.02
N TRP A 93 10.87 -0.65 -2.77
CA TRP A 93 9.49 -0.33 -3.14
C TRP A 93 9.46 0.33 -4.51
N PRO A 94 8.66 -0.16 -5.47
CA PRO A 94 8.57 0.45 -6.78
C PRO A 94 7.86 1.80 -6.68
N ASN A 95 8.44 2.83 -7.30
CA ASN A 95 7.81 4.13 -7.40
C ASN A 95 7.98 4.73 -8.80
N ILE A 96 7.03 5.57 -9.18
CA ILE A 96 6.99 6.17 -10.51
C ILE A 96 7.85 7.44 -10.53
N ASN A 97 8.72 7.55 -11.54
CA ASN A 97 9.45 8.78 -11.76
C ASN A 97 8.57 9.79 -12.52
N LYS A 98 8.40 10.99 -11.97
CA LYS A 98 7.56 12.04 -12.56
C LYS A 98 8.12 12.46 -13.92
N ASN A 99 7.31 12.37 -14.97
CA ASN A 99 7.69 12.93 -16.27
C ASN A 99 7.28 14.41 -16.36
N ASN A 100 8.22 15.29 -16.05
CA ASN A 100 8.02 16.74 -16.06
C ASN A 100 7.66 17.33 -17.44
N LYS A 101 7.85 16.58 -18.54
CA LYS A 101 7.47 17.03 -19.88
C LYS A 101 5.95 17.06 -20.05
N ILE A 102 5.24 16.07 -19.50
CA ILE A 102 3.77 15.98 -19.57
C ILE A 102 3.13 17.19 -18.88
N LYS A 103 3.65 17.58 -17.71
CA LYS A 103 3.18 18.79 -17.00
C LYS A 103 3.27 20.05 -17.87
N LYS A 104 4.34 20.18 -18.68
CA LYS A 104 4.51 21.33 -19.58
C LYS A 104 3.54 21.25 -20.76
N LEU A 105 3.37 20.06 -21.32
CA LEU A 105 2.50 19.80 -22.47
C LEU A 105 1.03 20.07 -22.14
N LEU A 106 0.57 19.60 -20.98
CA LEU A 106 -0.83 19.71 -20.55
C LEU A 106 -1.10 20.97 -19.72
N ARG A 107 -0.27 22.00 -19.85
CA ARG A 107 -0.42 23.24 -19.07
C ARG A 107 -1.77 23.89 -19.35
N GLY A 108 -2.45 24.33 -18.29
CA GLY A 108 -3.76 25.00 -18.39
C GLY A 108 -4.92 24.06 -18.71
N SER A 109 -4.72 22.74 -18.60
CA SER A 109 -5.73 21.73 -18.88
C SER A 109 -6.05 20.94 -17.62
N LYS A 110 -7.32 20.59 -17.42
CA LYS A 110 -7.69 19.55 -16.46
C LYS A 110 -7.32 18.18 -17.02
N TYR A 111 -6.55 17.41 -16.27
CA TYR A 111 -6.23 16.04 -16.63
C TYR A 111 -6.13 15.13 -15.40
N PHE A 112 -6.19 13.82 -15.61
CA PHE A 112 -5.71 12.81 -14.69
C PHE A 112 -4.57 12.04 -15.34
N GLU A 113 -3.49 11.87 -14.61
CA GLU A 113 -2.37 10.99 -14.95
C GLU A 113 -2.40 9.84 -13.94
N ILE A 114 -2.78 8.65 -14.42
CA ILE A 114 -2.90 7.42 -13.64
C ILE A 114 -1.81 6.45 -14.13
N PRO A 115 -0.67 6.37 -13.43
CA PRO A 115 0.42 5.49 -13.76
C PRO A 115 0.04 4.04 -13.41
N LEU A 116 -0.51 3.34 -14.40
CA LEU A 116 -0.66 1.89 -14.37
C LEU A 116 0.59 1.28 -15.01
N VAL A 117 1.29 0.42 -14.27
CA VAL A 117 2.53 -0.25 -14.74
C VAL A 117 2.34 -1.76 -14.79
N SER A 118 1.07 -2.18 -14.93
CA SER A 118 0.62 -3.55 -15.16
C SER A 118 1.67 -4.40 -15.89
N LYS A 119 2.28 -5.33 -15.15
CA LYS A 119 3.39 -6.18 -15.63
C LYS A 119 2.89 -7.40 -16.39
N LYS A 120 1.61 -7.73 -16.27
CA LYS A 120 0.95 -8.88 -16.87
C LYS A 120 -0.43 -8.46 -17.34
N GLU A 121 -0.90 -9.03 -18.43
CA GLU A 121 -2.28 -8.89 -18.86
C GLU A 121 -3.23 -9.30 -17.74
N ASN A 122 -4.37 -8.61 -17.64
CA ASN A 122 -5.47 -9.11 -16.83
C ASN A 122 -5.94 -10.43 -17.45
N PRO A 123 -5.85 -11.58 -16.76
CA PRO A 123 -6.16 -12.89 -17.33
C PRO A 123 -7.59 -13.02 -17.85
N GLN A 124 -8.54 -12.28 -17.28
CA GLN A 124 -9.93 -12.33 -17.72
C GLN A 124 -10.20 -11.43 -18.92
N GLN A 125 -9.55 -10.28 -18.95
CA GLN A 125 -9.84 -9.25 -19.95
C GLN A 125 -8.93 -9.36 -21.18
N GLY A 126 -7.82 -10.09 -21.06
CA GLY A 126 -6.78 -10.14 -22.10
C GLY A 126 -6.17 -8.77 -22.42
N ILE A 127 -6.31 -7.80 -21.53
CA ILE A 127 -5.89 -6.41 -21.74
C ILE A 127 -4.77 -6.05 -20.75
N GLN A 128 -3.78 -5.35 -21.26
CA GLN A 128 -2.76 -4.67 -20.49
C GLN A 128 -2.93 -3.15 -20.64
N ILE A 129 -3.26 -2.47 -19.55
CA ILE A 129 -3.33 -1.00 -19.52
C ILE A 129 -2.02 -0.48 -18.96
N LYS A 130 -1.39 0.45 -19.68
CA LYS A 130 -0.20 1.17 -19.22
C LYS A 130 -0.43 2.67 -19.30
N ASP A 131 -0.08 3.35 -18.22
CA ASP A 131 0.01 4.82 -18.14
C ASP A 131 -1.18 5.57 -18.76
N LEU A 132 -2.31 5.53 -18.05
CA LEU A 132 -3.56 6.12 -18.48
C LEU A 132 -3.58 7.63 -18.24
N LYS A 133 -3.94 8.39 -19.29
CA LYS A 133 -4.14 9.84 -19.21
C LYS A 133 -5.52 10.21 -19.71
N ILE A 134 -6.25 10.97 -18.89
CA ILE A 134 -7.59 11.47 -19.22
C ILE A 134 -7.52 12.99 -19.22
N ILE A 135 -7.80 13.62 -20.35
CA ILE A 135 -7.57 15.05 -20.56
C ILE A 135 -8.88 15.70 -20.99
N ASN A 136 -9.30 16.75 -20.28
CA ASN A 136 -10.58 17.42 -20.51
C ASN A 136 -10.48 18.49 -21.61
N ARG A 137 -9.89 18.13 -22.75
CA ARG A 137 -9.91 18.92 -23.99
C ARG A 137 -9.40 18.08 -25.16
N ALA A 138 -9.67 18.53 -26.37
CA ALA A 138 -9.00 18.02 -27.55
C ALA A 138 -7.49 18.36 -27.51
N LEU A 139 -6.68 17.40 -27.97
CA LEU A 139 -5.24 17.57 -28.15
C LEU A 139 -4.93 17.93 -29.60
N SER A 140 -3.88 18.73 -29.81
CA SER A 140 -3.32 18.95 -31.14
C SER A 140 -2.56 17.71 -31.64
N ALA A 141 -2.31 17.63 -32.94
CA ALA A 141 -1.53 16.53 -33.52
C ALA A 141 -0.11 16.47 -32.94
N GLU A 142 0.50 17.64 -32.68
CA GLU A 142 1.80 17.77 -32.03
C GLU A 142 1.76 17.25 -30.60
N GLU A 143 0.72 17.58 -29.83
CA GLU A 143 0.58 17.10 -28.45
C GLU A 143 0.39 15.59 -28.37
N VAL A 144 -0.41 15.01 -29.28
CA VAL A 144 -0.56 13.55 -29.39
C VAL A 144 0.78 12.90 -29.73
N LYS A 145 1.54 13.46 -30.67
CA LYS A 145 2.86 12.97 -31.05
C LYS A 145 3.84 13.05 -29.88
N ASP A 146 3.86 14.16 -29.15
CA ASP A 146 4.75 14.35 -28.01
C ASP A 146 4.42 13.40 -26.85
N LEU A 147 3.13 13.14 -26.59
CA LEU A 147 2.70 12.12 -25.62
C LEU A 147 3.15 10.72 -26.04
N TYR A 148 2.98 10.38 -27.32
CA TYR A 148 3.41 9.09 -27.86
C TYR A 148 4.92 8.89 -27.71
N LEU A 149 5.73 9.89 -28.08
CA LEU A 149 7.19 9.85 -28.00
C LEU A 149 7.71 9.86 -26.55
N ALA A 150 6.95 10.44 -25.61
CA ALA A 150 7.29 10.39 -24.19
C ALA A 150 7.23 8.97 -23.61
N GLY A 151 6.41 8.10 -24.21
CA GLY A 151 6.21 6.73 -23.76
C GLY A 151 5.48 6.63 -22.41
N PRO A 152 5.20 5.39 -21.96
CA PRO A 152 4.57 5.16 -20.67
C PRO A 152 5.52 5.49 -19.51
N LEU A 153 4.96 5.91 -18.39
CA LEU A 153 5.67 5.99 -17.11
C LEU A 153 6.25 4.63 -16.71
N VAL A 154 7.45 4.66 -16.12
CA VAL A 154 8.20 3.47 -15.72
C VAL A 154 8.44 3.50 -14.22
N GLU A 155 8.11 2.40 -13.56
CA GLU A 155 8.47 2.16 -12.16
C GLU A 155 9.97 1.98 -12.00
N LYS A 156 10.52 2.55 -10.93
CA LYS A 156 11.89 2.27 -10.50
C LYS A 156 11.90 1.75 -9.07
N PRO A 157 12.79 0.80 -8.74
CA PRO A 157 13.02 0.45 -7.35
C PRO A 157 13.51 1.68 -6.58
N THR A 158 13.02 1.83 -5.35
CA THR A 158 13.41 2.93 -4.45
C THR A 158 13.67 2.40 -3.04
N ASN A 159 14.47 3.13 -2.28
CA ASN A 159 14.81 2.83 -0.87
C ASN A 159 13.79 3.43 0.11
N LEU A 160 12.54 3.64 -0.32
CA LEU A 160 11.49 4.15 0.56
C LEU A 160 11.14 3.08 1.61
N THR A 161 10.74 3.50 2.81
CA THR A 161 10.02 2.59 3.72
C THR A 161 8.59 2.34 3.20
N PHE A 162 7.86 1.38 3.76
CA PHE A 162 6.47 1.17 3.39
C PHE A 162 5.62 2.41 3.70
N SER A 163 5.83 3.06 4.85
CA SER A 163 5.14 4.32 5.17
C SER A 163 5.45 5.42 4.16
N GLN A 164 6.71 5.55 3.75
CA GLN A 164 7.12 6.55 2.76
C GLN A 164 6.56 6.23 1.35
N TRP A 165 6.48 4.95 0.99
CA TRP A 165 5.86 4.53 -0.26
C TRP A 165 4.37 4.87 -0.29
N LEU A 166 3.64 4.59 0.80
CA LEU A 166 2.24 4.97 0.97
C LEU A 166 2.01 6.49 0.89
N ALA A 167 2.92 7.27 1.47
CA ALA A 167 2.88 8.74 1.46
C ALA A 167 3.26 9.35 0.09
N SER A 168 3.78 8.56 -0.85
CA SER A 168 4.17 9.07 -2.16
C SER A 168 2.98 9.13 -3.13
N GLU A 169 2.97 10.19 -3.94
CA GLU A 169 1.92 10.49 -4.92
C GLU A 169 1.87 9.39 -6.01
N VAL A 170 0.66 8.90 -6.27
CA VAL A 170 0.40 7.87 -7.28
C VAL A 170 -0.55 8.36 -8.38
N ILE A 171 -1.44 9.31 -8.10
CA ILE A 171 -2.26 9.94 -9.14
C ILE A 171 -2.00 11.43 -9.15
N TYR A 172 -1.95 12.02 -10.35
CA TYR A 172 -1.87 13.46 -10.51
C TYR A 172 -3.09 13.99 -11.23
N THR A 173 -3.60 15.12 -10.76
CA THR A 173 -4.65 15.87 -11.43
C THR A 173 -4.38 17.37 -11.31
N THR A 174 -5.30 18.19 -11.78
CA THR A 174 -5.28 19.63 -11.54
C THR A 174 -6.58 20.11 -10.92
N ASP A 175 -6.47 21.11 -10.05
CA ASP A 175 -7.63 21.81 -9.51
C ASP A 175 -8.24 22.79 -10.53
N LYS A 176 -9.25 23.55 -10.09
CA LYS A 176 -9.93 24.57 -10.90
C LYS A 176 -9.01 25.72 -11.33
N ASP A 177 -7.93 25.96 -10.60
CA ASP A 177 -6.93 26.98 -10.87
C ASP A 177 -5.75 26.43 -11.70
N ASN A 178 -5.89 25.22 -12.26
CA ASN A 178 -4.84 24.48 -12.99
C ASN A 178 -3.59 24.20 -12.15
N ARG A 179 -3.69 24.19 -10.81
CA ARG A 179 -2.60 23.79 -9.93
C ARG A 179 -2.57 22.27 -9.85
N ARG A 180 -1.36 21.70 -9.91
CA ARG A 180 -1.18 20.24 -9.82
C ARG A 180 -1.53 19.78 -8.41
N ILE A 181 -2.41 18.79 -8.33
CA ILE A 181 -2.77 18.06 -7.13
C ILE A 181 -2.21 16.65 -7.27
N GLY A 182 -1.45 16.18 -6.28
CA GLY A 182 -1.04 14.79 -6.18
C GLY A 182 -1.87 14.07 -5.11
N ILE A 183 -2.34 12.87 -5.45
CA ILE A 183 -3.05 11.99 -4.52
C ILE A 183 -2.07 10.90 -4.11
N THR A 184 -1.82 10.76 -2.82
CA THR A 184 -0.95 9.70 -2.27
C THR A 184 -1.64 8.35 -2.34
N ARG A 185 -0.86 7.26 -2.27
CA ARG A 185 -1.42 5.90 -2.21
C ARG A 185 -2.33 5.74 -0.99
N GLU A 186 -1.88 6.22 0.17
CA GLU A 186 -2.66 6.16 1.42
C GLU A 186 -3.99 6.90 1.29
N THR A 187 -3.97 8.14 0.79
CA THR A 187 -5.19 8.92 0.56
C THR A 187 -6.13 8.19 -0.40
N LEU A 188 -5.62 7.68 -1.51
CA LEU A 188 -6.43 6.97 -2.49
C LEU A 188 -7.09 5.72 -1.90
N ILE A 189 -6.32 4.89 -1.18
CA ILE A 189 -6.81 3.66 -0.52
C ILE A 189 -7.93 4.00 0.47
N LYS A 190 -7.69 4.93 1.40
CA LYS A 190 -8.68 5.30 2.43
C LYS A 190 -9.98 5.81 1.82
N ARG A 191 -9.85 6.71 0.83
CA ARG A 191 -11.00 7.40 0.22
C ARG A 191 -11.82 6.47 -0.66
N ILE A 192 -11.20 5.52 -1.38
CA ILE A 192 -11.94 4.48 -2.11
C ILE A 192 -12.62 3.51 -1.14
N ALA A 193 -11.95 3.07 -0.09
CA ALA A 193 -12.58 2.21 0.91
C ALA A 193 -13.82 2.87 1.55
N ASN A 194 -13.74 4.18 1.86
CA ASN A 194 -14.91 4.95 2.32
C ASN A 194 -16.02 5.02 1.26
N LEU A 195 -15.65 5.26 -0.01
CA LEU A 195 -16.59 5.36 -1.12
C LEU A 195 -17.34 4.05 -1.36
N LEU A 196 -16.66 2.90 -1.27
CA LEU A 196 -17.24 1.57 -1.51
C LEU A 196 -18.01 1.04 -0.28
N GLY A 197 -17.54 1.32 0.94
CA GLY A 197 -18.15 0.84 2.18
C GLY A 197 -19.40 1.61 2.63
N GLY A 198 -19.84 2.62 1.87
CA GLY A 198 -21.08 3.36 2.15
C GLY A 198 -21.06 4.18 3.45
N SER A 199 -19.89 4.52 4.00
CA SER A 199 -19.80 5.34 5.20
C SER A 199 -20.38 6.75 4.98
N HIS A 200 -21.09 7.25 5.99
CA HIS A 200 -21.97 8.43 6.00
C HIS A 200 -21.58 9.63 5.11
N PRO A 201 -22.56 10.30 4.46
CA PRO A 201 -22.39 11.67 4.03
C PRO A 201 -22.27 12.56 5.28
N ASN A 202 -21.15 13.26 5.40
CA ASN A 202 -20.75 14.15 6.50
C ASN A 202 -19.88 13.47 7.57
N GLY A 203 -18.66 13.99 7.69
CA GLY A 203 -17.58 13.44 8.47
C GLY A 203 -17.92 13.12 9.91
N SER A 204 -17.29 12.05 10.41
CA SER A 204 -16.97 12.00 11.83
C SER A 204 -16.22 13.29 12.19
N GLU A 205 -16.46 13.84 13.37
CA GLU A 205 -15.85 15.10 13.85
C GLU A 205 -14.30 15.07 13.92
N ASN A 206 -13.68 13.94 13.54
CA ASN A 206 -12.24 13.72 13.48
C ASN A 206 -11.67 13.64 12.05
N ASP A 207 -12.51 13.58 11.01
CA ASP A 207 -12.02 13.60 9.61
C ASP A 207 -11.65 15.05 9.26
N THR A 208 -10.35 15.33 9.23
CA THR A 208 -9.85 16.67 8.93
C THR A 208 -10.36 17.13 7.56
N THR A 209 -10.68 18.42 7.46
CA THR A 209 -11.11 19.10 6.23
C THR A 209 -10.17 18.86 5.03
N GLU A 210 -8.90 18.51 5.30
CA GLU A 210 -7.88 18.19 4.30
C GLU A 210 -8.04 16.82 3.64
N GLU A 211 -8.51 15.79 4.34
CA GLU A 211 -8.65 14.47 3.69
C GLU A 211 -9.91 14.41 2.82
N ASN A 212 -10.99 15.06 3.25
CA ASN A 212 -12.23 15.22 2.48
C ASN A 212 -12.04 16.07 1.21
N PHE A 213 -10.97 16.89 1.14
CA PHE A 213 -10.60 17.63 -0.06
C PHE A 213 -10.40 16.71 -1.28
N PHE A 214 -9.99 15.46 -1.06
CA PHE A 214 -9.74 14.52 -2.15
C PHE A 214 -10.99 13.77 -2.63
N ASP A 215 -12.09 13.83 -1.89
CA ASP A 215 -13.29 13.02 -2.16
C ASP A 215 -13.85 13.25 -3.57
N HIS A 216 -13.90 14.50 -4.04
CA HIS A 216 -14.44 14.77 -5.38
C HIS A 216 -13.53 14.24 -6.48
N TYR A 217 -12.19 14.32 -6.33
CA TYR A 217 -11.25 13.75 -7.30
C TYR A 217 -11.33 12.22 -7.31
N VAL A 218 -11.45 11.60 -6.14
CA VAL A 218 -11.54 10.13 -6.02
C VAL A 218 -12.88 9.63 -6.60
N ARG A 219 -13.99 10.33 -6.36
CA ARG A 219 -15.29 10.01 -6.99
C ARG A 219 -15.23 10.13 -8.51
N GLU A 220 -14.56 11.17 -9.02
CA GLU A 220 -14.37 11.36 -10.47
C GLU A 220 -13.52 10.22 -11.07
N LEU A 221 -12.42 9.84 -10.42
CA LEU A 221 -11.61 8.69 -10.82
C LEU A 221 -12.40 7.37 -10.79
N ASN A 222 -13.20 7.17 -9.74
CA ASN A 222 -14.00 5.96 -9.58
C ASN A 222 -15.21 5.90 -10.54
N SER A 223 -15.63 7.03 -11.13
CA SER A 223 -16.66 7.04 -12.17
C SER A 223 -16.11 6.82 -13.58
N MET A 224 -14.80 7.02 -13.78
CA MET A 224 -14.13 6.75 -15.06
C MET A 224 -14.02 5.24 -15.29
N ARG A 225 -14.63 4.75 -16.37
CA ARG A 225 -14.68 3.34 -16.75
C ARG A 225 -13.64 3.03 -17.82
N VAL A 226 -12.86 1.97 -17.63
CA VAL A 226 -11.78 1.55 -18.54
C VAL A 226 -11.73 0.03 -18.61
N ALA A 227 -11.59 -0.52 -19.82
CA ALA A 227 -11.52 -1.95 -20.14
C ALA A 227 -12.58 -2.81 -19.43
N GLU A 228 -13.59 -3.27 -20.19
CA GLU A 228 -14.71 -4.04 -19.64
C GLU A 228 -15.46 -3.36 -18.49
N ASP A 229 -15.55 -2.03 -18.54
CA ASP A 229 -16.37 -1.22 -17.62
C ASP A 229 -15.95 -1.27 -16.13
N TYR A 230 -14.67 -1.56 -15.85
CA TYR A 230 -14.14 -1.40 -14.49
C TYR A 230 -13.72 0.05 -14.21
N PRO A 231 -13.86 0.54 -12.97
CA PRO A 231 -13.39 1.88 -12.63
C PRO A 231 -11.85 1.94 -12.68
N VAL A 232 -11.27 3.09 -13.04
CA VAL A 232 -9.80 3.26 -13.05
C VAL A 232 -9.17 2.90 -11.69
N THR A 233 -9.87 3.22 -10.61
CA THR A 233 -9.49 2.93 -9.23
C THR A 233 -9.33 1.44 -8.95
N TYR A 234 -10.06 0.58 -9.66
CA TYR A 234 -9.93 -0.88 -9.56
C TYR A 234 -8.51 -1.33 -9.92
N TYR A 235 -8.03 -0.96 -11.11
CA TYR A 235 -6.69 -1.32 -11.57
C TYR A 235 -5.60 -0.79 -10.64
N GLN A 236 -5.77 0.44 -10.15
CA GLN A 236 -4.80 1.07 -9.28
C GLN A 236 -4.69 0.36 -7.91
N LEU A 237 -5.82 -0.07 -7.34
CA LEU A 237 -5.84 -0.81 -6.06
C LEU A 237 -5.31 -2.24 -6.21
N ILE A 238 -5.63 -2.90 -7.31
CA ILE A 238 -5.10 -4.23 -7.63
C ILE A 238 -3.57 -4.17 -7.72
N GLU A 239 -3.01 -3.21 -8.47
CA GLU A 239 -1.56 -3.06 -8.62
C GLU A 239 -0.87 -2.77 -7.27
N MET A 240 -1.46 -1.91 -6.44
CA MET A 240 -0.94 -1.67 -5.09
C MET A 240 -0.99 -2.91 -4.20
N ALA A 241 -2.11 -3.64 -4.21
CA ALA A 241 -2.26 -4.85 -3.42
C ALA A 241 -1.27 -5.94 -3.86
N GLU A 242 -1.03 -6.11 -5.16
CA GLU A 242 -0.01 -7.04 -5.69
C GLU A 242 1.39 -6.71 -5.15
N ILE A 243 1.77 -5.43 -5.18
CA ILE A 243 3.07 -4.97 -4.66
C ILE A 243 3.18 -5.26 -3.16
N VAL A 244 2.15 -4.91 -2.39
CA VAL A 244 2.12 -5.09 -0.93
C VAL A 244 2.21 -6.57 -0.56
N VAL A 245 1.39 -7.42 -1.19
CA VAL A 245 1.39 -8.88 -0.93
C VAL A 245 2.74 -9.48 -1.32
N ASP A 246 3.28 -9.20 -2.51
CA ASP A 246 4.57 -9.76 -2.96
C ASP A 246 5.72 -9.37 -2.01
N LYS A 247 5.80 -8.10 -1.62
CA LYS A 247 6.91 -7.59 -0.82
C LYS A 247 6.82 -8.08 0.63
N ILE A 248 5.65 -8.03 1.25
CA ILE A 248 5.51 -8.40 2.66
C ILE A 248 5.52 -9.92 2.85
N ASN A 249 4.94 -10.72 1.93
CA ASN A 249 5.02 -12.18 2.04
C ASN A 249 6.47 -12.70 1.99
N LYS A 250 7.34 -12.10 1.18
CA LYS A 250 8.78 -12.45 1.14
C LYS A 250 9.48 -12.26 2.50
N ILE A 251 8.97 -11.34 3.32
CA ILE A 251 9.51 -11.01 4.63
C ILE A 251 8.94 -11.96 5.69
N LEU A 252 7.67 -12.31 5.57
CA LEU A 252 6.95 -13.20 6.49
C LEU A 252 7.21 -14.71 6.28
N GLN A 253 7.80 -15.10 5.15
CA GLN A 253 8.14 -16.50 4.82
C GLN A 253 9.53 -16.93 5.31
N ARG A 254 10.25 -16.07 6.02
CA ARG A 254 11.40 -16.43 6.86
C ARG A 254 10.93 -16.90 8.23
#